data_AF-A0A5E8AZ48-F1
#
_entry.id   AF-A0A5E8AZ48-F1
#
_cell.length_a   1.000
_cell.length_b   1.000
_cell.length_c   1.000
_cell.angle_alpha   90.00
_cell.angle_beta   90.00
_cell.angle_gamma   90.00
#
_symmetry.space_group_name_H-M   'P 1'
#
loop_
_entity.id
_entity.type
_entity.pdbx_description
1 polymer ?
#
loop_
_entity_poly.entity_id
_entity_poly.type
_entity_poly.pdbx_seq_one_letter_code
_entity_poly.pdbx_strand_id
1 'polypeptide(L)' 'MLQQDIEAVYEELATGIDVAGSADAEIFLAQVCLLLARELGDRDRVLELIRQAMRLHGEDPAAGPAPVR' A
#
# COMPACT_ATOMS: atom_id res chain seq x y z
N MET A 1 -2.28 -5.24 -16.85
CA MET A 1 -0.86 -4.83 -16.87
C MET A 1 -0.04 -6.00 -17.34
N LEU A 2 0.92 -5.72 -18.22
CA LEU A 2 2.00 -6.63 -18.53
C LEU A 2 3.02 -6.62 -17.39
N GLN A 3 3.90 -7.61 -17.34
CA GLN A 3 4.93 -7.69 -16.30
C GLN A 3 5.85 -6.46 -16.28
N GLN A 4 6.21 -5.94 -17.46
CA GLN A 4 7.04 -4.73 -17.59
C GLN A 4 6.36 -3.48 -17.01
N ASP A 5 5.03 -3.38 -17.11
CA ASP A 5 4.29 -2.28 -16.50
C ASP A 5 4.36 -2.35 -14.97
N ILE A 6 4.34 -3.57 -14.40
CA ILE A 6 4.44 -3.80 -12.96
C ILE A 6 5.84 -3.43 -12.47
N GLU A 7 6.88 -3.85 -13.19
CA GLU A 7 8.28 -3.54 -12.88
C GLU A 7 8.53 -2.03 -12.88
N ALA A 8 8.05 -1.31 -13.91
CA ALA A 8 8.18 0.14 -13.97
C ALA A 8 7.51 0.85 -12.78
N VAL A 9 6.33 0.38 -12.35
CA VAL A 9 5.66 0.91 -11.15
C VAL A 9 6.48 0.63 -9.89
N TYR A 10 7.07 -0.55 -9.75
CA TYR A 10 7.93 -0.87 -8.61
C TYR A 10 9.21 -0.03 -8.58
N GLU A 11 9.86 0.21 -9.72
CA GLU A 11 11.05 1.05 -9.81
C GLU A 11 10.77 2.49 -9.37
N GLU A 12 9.65 3.06 -9.81
CA GLU A 12 9.22 4.41 -9.40
C GLU A 12 8.86 4.47 -7.91
N LEU A 13 8.19 3.44 -7.37
CA LEU A 13 7.93 3.35 -5.94
C LEU A 13 9.22 3.27 -5.11
N ALA A 14 10.19 2.46 -5.54
CA ALA A 14 11.48 2.34 -4.87
C ALA A 14 12.23 3.68 -4.86
N THR A 15 12.29 4.34 -6.01
CA THR A 15 12.88 5.68 -6.14
C THR A 15 12.20 6.69 -5.22
N GLY A 16 10.87 6.68 -5.15
CA GLY A 16 10.11 7.57 -4.29
C GLY A 16 10.34 7.33 -2.80
N ILE A 17 10.45 6.06 -2.38
CA ILE A 17 10.81 5.68 -1.00
C ILE A 17 12.22 6.19 -0.65
N ASP A 18 13.18 6.02 -1.55
CA ASP A 18 14.56 6.50 -1.34
C ASP A 18 14.61 8.03 -1.19
N VAL A 19 13.79 8.76 -1.96
CA VAL A 19 13.69 10.22 -1.87
C VAL A 19 13.01 10.68 -0.58
N ALA A 20 11.94 10.00 -0.17
CA ALA A 20 11.25 10.30 1.09
C ALA A 20 12.14 10.04 2.31
N GLY A 21 12.99 9.01 2.21
CA GLY A 21 13.86 8.58 3.29
C GLY A 21 13.11 7.76 4.36
N SER A 22 13.87 7.13 5.25
CA SER A 22 13.34 6.14 6.20
C SER A 22 12.31 6.67 7.20
N ALA A 23 12.34 7.96 7.52
CA ALA A 23 11.38 8.57 8.44
C ALA A 23 9.99 8.77 7.80
N ASP A 24 9.94 9.02 6.49
CA ASP A 24 8.73 9.43 5.79
C ASP A 24 8.25 8.40 4.75
N ALA A 25 8.96 7.27 4.58
CA ALA A 25 8.61 6.23 3.61
C ALA A 25 7.18 5.70 3.77
N GLU A 26 6.71 5.50 5.00
CA GLU A 26 5.33 5.07 5.27
C GLU A 26 4.31 6.14 4.87
N ILE A 27 4.63 7.41 5.13
CA ILE A 27 3.79 8.56 4.78
C ILE A 27 3.72 8.71 3.26
N PHE A 28 4.85 8.57 2.56
CA PHE A 28 4.91 8.57 1.11
C PHE A 28 4.03 7.48 0.50
N LEU A 29 4.13 6.25 0.98
CA LEU A 29 3.30 5.14 0.49
C LEU A 29 1.81 5.38 0.76
N ALA A 30 1.46 5.92 1.92
CA ALA A 30 0.08 6.31 2.23
C ALA A 30 -0.43 7.40 1.26
N GLN A 31 0.40 8.40 0.94
CA GLN A 31 0.06 9.44 -0.03
C GLN A 31 -0.16 8.86 -1.44
N VAL A 32 0.69 7.95 -1.90
CA VAL A 32 0.52 7.27 -3.19
C VAL A 32 -0.81 6.51 -3.21
N CYS A 33 -1.13 5.74 -2.17
CA CYS A 33 -2.41 5.04 -2.07
C CYS A 33 -3.61 5.99 -2.11
N LEU A 34 -3.54 7.15 -1.44
CA LEU A 34 -4.61 8.15 -1.44
C LEU A 34 -4.78 8.82 -2.81
N LEU A 35 -3.68 9.09 -3.52
CA LEU A 35 -3.72 9.60 -4.90
C LEU A 35 -4.36 8.59 -5.85
N LEU A 36 -3.98 7.31 -5.76
CA LEU A 36 -4.60 6.24 -6.53
C LEU A 36 -6.08 6.05 -6.19
N ALA A 37 -6.46 6.19 -4.91
CA ALA A 37 -7.86 6.12 -4.50
C ALA A 37 -8.70 7.25 -5.12
N ARG A 38 -8.14 8.46 -5.16
CA ARG A 38 -8.77 9.61 -5.82
C ARG A 38 -8.93 9.38 -7.32
N GLU A 39 -7.92 8.82 -7.97
CA GLU A 39 -7.95 8.51 -9.41
C GLU A 39 -8.94 7.39 -9.74
N LEU A 40 -9.00 6.34 -8.91
CA LEU A 40 -9.90 5.20 -9.11
C LEU A 40 -11.38 5.60 -8.92
N GLY A 41 -11.67 6.56 -8.04
CA GLY A 41 -13.02 7.06 -7.80
C GLY A 41 -13.99 6.05 -7.14
N ASP A 42 -13.49 4.89 -6.72
CA ASP A 42 -14.27 3.80 -6.12
C ASP A 42 -13.80 3.51 -4.69
N ARG A 43 -14.44 4.15 -3.72
CA ARG A 43 -14.10 4.03 -2.29
C ARG A 43 -14.16 2.58 -1.80
N ASP A 44 -15.23 1.85 -2.14
CA ASP A 44 -15.45 0.53 -1.58
C ASP A 44 -14.44 -0.47 -2.15
N ARG A 45 -14.06 -0.31 -3.43
CA ARG A 45 -12.96 -1.07 -4.04
C ARG A 45 -11.62 -0.77 -3.39
N VAL A 46 -11.31 0.49 -3.12
CA VAL A 46 -10.07 0.88 -2.42
C VAL A 46 -9.99 0.23 -1.04
N LEU A 47 -11.07 0.29 -0.26
CA LEU A 47 -11.11 -0.32 1.07
C LEU A 47 -10.92 -1.84 1.00
N GLU A 48 -11.48 -2.51 0.00
CA GLU A 48 -11.28 -3.94 -0.18
C GLU A 48 -9.82 -4.28 -0.55
N LEU A 49 -9.17 -3.49 -1.40
CA LEU A 49 -7.75 -3.66 -1.74
C LEU A 49 -6.84 -3.51 -0.52
N ILE A 50 -7.12 -2.54 0.35
CA ILE A 50 -6.39 -2.36 1.62
C ILE A 50 -6.54 -3.61 2.50
N ARG A 51 -7.76 -4.13 2.68
CA ARG A 51 -7.99 -5.37 3.45
C ARG A 51 -7.31 -6.58 2.81
N GLN A 52 -7.25 -6.65 1.48
CA GLN A 52 -6.50 -7.70 0.78
C GLN A 52 -5.00 -7.62 1.10
N ALA A 53 -4.41 -6.42 1.07
CA ALA A 53 -3.01 -6.21 1.42
C ALA A 53 -2.72 -6.65 2.88
N MET A 54 -3.57 -6.27 3.84
CA MET A 54 -3.43 -6.70 5.24
C MET A 54 -3.37 -8.24 5.37
N ARG A 55 -4.28 -8.94 4.69
CA ARG A 55 -4.30 -10.41 4.67
C ARG A 55 -3.04 -11.02 4.07
N LEU A 56 -2.48 -10.41 3.02
CA LEU A 56 -1.23 -10.86 2.40
C LEU A 56 -0.01 -10.66 3.30
N HIS A 57 -0.02 -9.62 4.14
CA HIS A 57 1.03 -9.35 5.12
C HIS A 57 0.88 -10.16 6.42
N GLY A 58 -0.18 -10.94 6.57
CA GLY A 58 -0.45 -11.76 7.77
C GLY A 58 -1.16 -11.01 8.90
N GLU A 59 -1.59 -9.77 8.67
CA GLU A 59 -2.50 -9.05 9.56
C GLU A 59 -3.92 -9.40 9.13
N ASP A 60 -4.54 -10.38 9.79
CA ASP A 60 -5.98 -10.54 9.66
C ASP A 60 -6.66 -9.39 10.43
N PRO A 61 -7.38 -8.46 9.76
CA PRO A 61 -8.11 -7.41 10.46
C PRO A 61 -9.19 -7.95 11.41
N ALA A 62 -9.57 -9.23 11.31
CA ALA A 62 -10.46 -9.91 12.24
C ALA A 62 -9.73 -10.59 13.42
N ALA A 63 -8.42 -10.80 13.32
CA ALA A 63 -7.59 -11.22 14.43
C ALA A 63 -7.21 -9.97 15.22
N GLY A 64 -7.93 -9.69 16.31
CA GLY A 64 -7.56 -8.63 17.24
C GLY A 64 -6.09 -8.73 17.71
N PRO A 65 -5.54 -7.67 18.33
CA PRO A 65 -4.13 -7.62 18.68
C PRO A 65 -3.69 -8.87 19.44
N ALA A 66 -2.56 -9.46 19.02
CA ALA A 66 -2.00 -10.65 19.66
C ALA A 66 -1.83 -10.40 21.17
N PRO A 67 -2.21 -11.36 22.04
CA PRO A 67 -2.11 -11.15 23.48
C PRO A 67 -0.65 -10.94 23.86
N VAL A 68 -0.40 -9.85 24.57
CA VAL A 68 0.90 -9.53 25.17
C VAL A 68 1.24 -10.68 26.13
N ARG A 69 2.32 -11.42 25.84
CA ARG A 69 2.86 -12.44 26.74
C ARG A 69 3.66 -11.80 27.86
#